data_AF-A0AAN5C0U5-F1
#
_entry.id   AF-A0AAN5C0U5-F1
#
_cell.length_a   1.000
_cell.length_b   1.000
_cell.length_c   1.000
_cell.angle_alpha   90.00
_cell.angle_beta   90.00
_cell.angle_gamma   90.00
#
_symmetry.space_group_name_H-M   'P 1'
#
loop_
_entity.id
_entity.type
_entity.pdbx_description
1 polymer ?
#
loop_
_entity_poly.entity_id
_entity_poly.type
_entity_poly.pdbx_seq_one_letter_code
_entity_poly.pdbx_strand_id
1 'polypeptide(L)'
;MTVSMAQTLGLHLDPTMWNLPSNEVRTRRRLSWAVFALDKWLAFSFGRPSHISKDNWLITELDSSDVEPGDTTSGTTYSYAIEFSRLTTILDKVLTSL
;
A
#
# COMPACT_ATOMS: atom_id res chain seq x y z
N MET A 1 -0.70 -12.19 -11.47
CA MET A 1 -1.84 -12.83 -10.77
C MET A 1 -2.24 -12.07 -9.50
N THR A 2 -1.29 -11.68 -8.63
CA THR A 2 -1.57 -10.95 -7.38
C THR A 2 -2.34 -9.65 -7.56
N VAL A 3 -1.96 -8.80 -8.53
CA VAL A 3 -2.62 -7.51 -8.79
C VAL A 3 -4.07 -7.70 -9.23
N SER A 4 -4.33 -8.63 -10.16
CA SER A 4 -5.68 -8.90 -10.66
C SER A 4 -6.60 -9.41 -9.54
N MET A 5 -6.11 -10.31 -8.67
CA MET A 5 -6.88 -10.77 -7.50
C MET A 5 -7.18 -9.61 -6.54
N ALA A 6 -6.19 -8.75 -6.27
CA ALA A 6 -6.38 -7.60 -5.41
C ALA A 6 -7.38 -6.59 -6.00
N GLN A 7 -7.40 -6.43 -7.33
CA GLN A 7 -8.40 -5.63 -8.02
C GLN A 7 -9.81 -6.22 -7.89
N THR A 8 -9.97 -7.54 -8.08
CA THR A 8 -11.26 -8.24 -7.89
C THR A 8 -11.79 -8.08 -6.46
N LEU A 9 -10.91 -8.11 -5.46
CA LEU A 9 -11.28 -7.86 -4.07
C LEU A 9 -11.56 -6.37 -3.76
N GLY A 10 -11.28 -5.47 -4.72
CA GLY A 10 -11.44 -4.02 -4.58
C GLY A 10 -10.35 -3.35 -3.74
N LEU A 11 -9.20 -3.98 -3.54
CA LEU A 11 -8.11 -3.41 -2.71
C LEU A 11 -7.50 -2.15 -3.35
N HIS A 12 -7.63 -1.98 -4.65
CA HIS A 12 -7.18 -0.79 -5.38
C HIS A 12 -7.99 0.48 -5.03
N LEU A 13 -9.14 0.34 -4.37
CA LEU A 13 -10.04 1.44 -3.99
C LEU A 13 -9.81 1.86 -2.54
N ASP A 14 -10.12 3.12 -2.22
CA ASP A 14 -10.11 3.62 -0.84
C ASP A 14 -11.43 3.22 -0.12
N PRO A 15 -11.35 2.39 0.94
CA PRO A 15 -12.53 1.96 1.68
C PRO A 15 -13.03 2.97 2.72
N THR A 16 -12.42 4.16 2.84
CA THR A 16 -12.76 5.16 3.88
C THR A 16 -14.25 5.55 3.88
N MET A 17 -14.89 5.56 2.71
CA MET A 17 -16.30 5.93 2.56
C MET A 17 -17.27 4.74 2.68
N TRP A 18 -16.76 3.54 2.95
CA TRP A 18 -17.58 2.34 2.98
C TRP A 18 -18.20 2.17 4.36
N ASN A 19 -19.37 1.52 4.41
CA ASN A 19 -20.04 1.22 5.68
C ASN A 19 -19.39 0.02 6.38
N LEU A 20 -18.13 0.16 6.78
CA LEU A 20 -17.32 -0.87 7.41
C LEU A 20 -16.79 -0.39 8.78
N PRO A 21 -16.54 -1.31 9.72
CA PRO A 21 -15.80 -1.02 10.94
C PRO A 21 -14.40 -0.43 10.66
N SER A 22 -13.94 0.48 11.52
CA SER A 22 -12.66 1.19 11.33
C SER A 22 -11.44 0.27 11.29
N ASN A 23 -11.45 -0.83 12.04
CA ASN A 23 -10.42 -1.87 12.01
C ASN A 23 -10.35 -2.61 10.66
N GLU A 24 -11.49 -2.85 10.01
CA GLU A 24 -11.54 -3.47 8.69
C GLU A 24 -11.04 -2.52 7.61
N VAL A 25 -11.48 -1.26 7.64
CA VAL A 25 -11.00 -0.20 6.74
C VAL A 25 -9.48 -0.10 6.81
N ARG A 26 -8.94 -0.01 8.02
CA ARG A 26 -7.50 0.08 8.28
C ARG A 26 -6.74 -1.15 7.76
N THR A 27 -7.22 -2.35 8.06
CA THR A 27 -6.60 -3.60 7.58
C THR A 27 -6.57 -3.65 6.06
N ARG A 28 -7.67 -3.26 5.43
CA ARG A 28 -7.78 -3.21 3.97
C ARG A 28 -6.83 -2.18 3.36
N ARG A 29 -6.65 -1.02 3.98
CA ARG A 29 -5.67 -0.01 3.55
C ARG A 29 -4.25 -0.52 3.64
N ARG A 30 -3.88 -1.20 4.74
CA ARG A 30 -2.57 -1.86 4.89
C ARG A 30 -2.32 -2.92 3.81
N LEU A 31 -3.29 -3.80 3.55
CA LEU A 31 -3.17 -4.82 2.50
C LEU A 31 -3.06 -4.20 1.11
N SER A 32 -3.84 -3.15 0.85
CA SER A 32 -3.78 -2.41 -0.41
C SER A 32 -2.38 -1.85 -0.65
N TRP A 33 -1.83 -1.13 0.33
CA TRP A 33 -0.48 -0.60 0.25
C TRP A 33 0.58 -1.70 0.10
N ALA A 34 0.45 -2.82 0.81
CA ALA A 34 1.41 -3.93 0.70
C ALA A 34 1.48 -4.50 -0.72
N VAL A 35 0.33 -4.62 -1.41
CA VAL A 35 0.28 -5.04 -2.81
C VAL A 35 0.95 -4.02 -3.72
N PHE A 36 0.69 -2.72 -3.51
CA PHE A 36 1.36 -1.64 -4.23
C PHE A 36 2.88 -1.71 -4.05
N ALA A 37 3.36 -1.80 -2.81
CA ALA A 37 4.77 -1.86 -2.50
C ALA A 37 5.44 -3.08 -3.15
N LEU A 38 4.85 -4.25 -2.99
CA LEU A 38 5.40 -5.47 -3.59
C LEU A 38 5.55 -5.33 -5.11
N ASP A 39 4.56 -4.78 -5.81
CA ASP A 39 4.66 -4.56 -7.27
C ASP A 39 5.83 -3.65 -7.64
N LYS A 40 6.01 -2.51 -6.94
CA LYS A 40 7.11 -1.57 -7.20
C LYS A 40 8.49 -2.16 -6.91
N TRP A 41 8.64 -2.84 -5.78
CA TRP A 41 9.90 -3.45 -5.41
C TRP A 41 10.27 -4.62 -6.33
N LEU A 42 9.31 -5.44 -6.76
CA LEU A 42 9.58 -6.51 -7.73
C LEU A 42 9.88 -5.96 -9.14
N ALA A 43 9.18 -4.91 -9.57
CA ALA A 43 9.45 -4.21 -10.83
C ALA A 43 10.90 -3.69 -10.85
N PHE A 44 11.32 -3.04 -9.76
CA PHE A 44 12.69 -2.59 -9.55
C PHE A 44 13.70 -3.75 -9.55
N SER A 45 13.49 -4.79 -8.74
CA SER A 45 14.43 -5.90 -8.60
C SER A 45 14.62 -6.71 -9.88
N PHE A 46 13.56 -6.86 -10.69
CA PHE A 46 13.62 -7.65 -11.92
C PHE A 46 13.80 -6.81 -13.19
N GLY A 47 13.90 -5.48 -13.08
CA GLY A 47 14.04 -4.58 -14.22
C GLY A 47 12.84 -4.62 -15.18
N ARG A 48 11.62 -4.80 -14.65
CA ARG A 48 10.39 -4.89 -15.44
C ARG A 48 9.49 -3.68 -15.17
N PRO A 49 8.61 -3.29 -16.10
CA PRO A 49 7.58 -2.29 -15.82
C PRO A 49 6.67 -2.75 -14.68
N SER A 50 6.25 -1.79 -13.84
CA SER A 50 5.26 -2.01 -12.79
C SER A 50 3.88 -2.24 -13.40
N HIS A 51 3.10 -3.18 -12.86
CA HIS A 51 1.74 -3.46 -13.33
C HIS A 51 0.71 -2.49 -12.73
N ILE A 52 1.01 -1.92 -11.56
CA ILE A 52 0.11 -0.98 -10.88
C ILE A 52 0.45 0.45 -11.29
N SER A 53 -0.45 1.14 -11.98
CA SER A 53 -0.37 2.59 -12.14
C SER A 53 -0.95 3.30 -10.90
N LYS A 54 -0.36 4.44 -10.54
CA LYS A 54 -0.85 5.31 -9.48
C LYS A 54 -2.28 5.81 -9.74
N ASP A 55 -2.66 5.98 -11.00
CA ASP A 55 -4.03 6.43 -11.36
C ASP A 55 -5.09 5.36 -11.05
N ASN A 56 -4.70 4.10 -11.01
CA ASN A 56 -5.59 2.96 -10.82
C ASN A 56 -5.50 2.36 -9.41
N TRP A 57 -4.75 2.99 -8.50
CA TRP A 57 -4.52 2.49 -7.16
C TRP A 57 -4.48 3.63 -6.15
N LEU A 58 -5.55 3.76 -5.36
CA LEU A 58 -5.79 4.95 -4.55
C LEU A 58 -4.93 5.00 -3.27
N ILE A 59 -4.39 3.88 -2.82
CA ILE A 59 -3.65 3.79 -1.55
C ILE A 59 -2.18 3.47 -1.85
N THR A 60 -1.34 4.50 -1.83
CA THR A 60 0.09 4.40 -2.19
C THR A 60 1.04 4.72 -1.03
N GLU A 61 0.52 5.26 0.06
CA GLU A 61 1.25 5.61 1.28
C GLU A 61 0.38 5.26 2.49
N LEU A 62 1.00 4.94 3.63
CA LEU A 62 0.32 4.68 4.90
C LEU A 62 0.46 5.88 5.83
N ASP A 63 -0.56 6.14 6.64
CA ASP A 63 -0.53 7.17 7.68
C ASP A 63 -0.62 6.54 9.09
N SER A 64 -0.32 7.34 10.12
CA SER A 64 -0.54 7.04 11.53
C SER A 64 -1.97 6.56 11.84
N SER A 65 -2.97 7.04 11.10
CA SER A 65 -4.35 6.54 11.23
C SER A 65 -4.55 5.09 10.76
N ASP A 66 -3.61 4.52 9.99
CA ASP A 66 -3.62 3.12 9.56
C ASP A 66 -3.03 2.15 10.61
N VAL A 67 -2.67 2.67 11.79
CA VAL A 67 -2.05 1.95 12.89
C VAL A 67 -3.05 1.61 14.00
N GLU A 68 -3.07 0.35 14.45
CA GLU A 68 -3.89 -0.10 15.59
C GLU A 68 -3.48 0.65 16.87
N PRO A 69 -4.40 1.22 17.68
CA PRO A 69 -4.04 2.05 18.83
C PRO A 69 -3.65 1.24 20.08
N GLY A 70 -3.34 -0.06 19.95
CA GLY A 70 -3.42 -1.01 21.08
C GLY A 70 -2.13 -1.69 21.53
N ASP A 71 -1.06 -1.71 20.74
CA ASP A 71 0.18 -2.44 21.10
C ASP A 71 1.41 -1.54 21.11
N THR A 72 1.93 -1.28 22.30
CA THR A 72 3.12 -0.45 22.53
C THR A 72 4.38 -1.02 21.85
N THR A 73 4.46 -2.34 21.69
CA THR A 73 5.55 -3.03 20.96
C THR A 73 5.46 -2.82 19.45
N SER A 74 4.25 -2.56 18.94
CA SER A 74 3.98 -2.42 17.51
C SER A 74 4.26 -1.00 17.02
N GLY A 75 4.34 0.00 17.92
CA GLY A 75 4.60 1.40 17.57
C GLY A 75 5.89 1.63 16.76
N THR A 76 6.98 0.92 17.08
CA THR A 76 8.24 1.01 16.31
C THR A 76 8.11 0.34 14.93
N THR A 77 7.47 -0.83 14.86
CA THR A 77 7.18 -1.54 13.60
C THR A 77 6.34 -0.69 12.64
N TYR A 78 5.32 -0.01 13.15
CA TYR A 78 4.48 0.85 12.32
C TYR A 78 5.20 2.10 11.83
N SER A 79 6.13 2.64 12.61
CA SER A 79 7.02 3.73 12.14
C SER A 79 7.82 3.30 10.91
N TYR A 80 8.40 2.09 10.93
CA TYR A 80 9.10 1.56 9.75
C TYR A 80 8.18 1.35 8.55
N ALA A 81 6.94 0.90 8.75
CA ALA A 81 5.99 0.72 7.67
C ALA A 81 5.63 2.05 6.99
N ILE A 82 5.45 3.13 7.76
CA ILE A 82 5.19 4.47 7.24
C ILE A 82 6.39 4.98 6.44
N GLU A 83 7.60 4.88 7.00
CA GLU A 83 8.79 5.34 6.27
C GLU A 83 9.07 4.49 5.02
N PHE A 84 8.84 3.17 5.07
CA PHE A 84 8.93 2.30 3.91
C PHE A 84 7.88 2.65 2.84
N SER A 85 6.70 3.10 3.26
CA SER A 85 5.65 3.55 2.33
C SER A 85 6.10 4.78 1.53
N ARG A 86 6.74 5.76 2.19
CA ARG A 86 7.35 6.92 1.53
C ARG A 86 8.45 6.53 0.56
N LEU A 87 9.34 5.63 0.97
CA LEU A 87 10.40 5.12 0.10
C LEU A 87 9.81 4.44 -1.15
N THR A 88 8.71 3.70 -0.98
CA THR A 88 8.01 3.06 -2.09
C THR A 88 7.41 4.09 -3.06
N THR A 89 6.86 5.20 -2.57
CA THR A 89 6.36 6.29 -3.43
C THR A 89 7.49 6.98 -4.19
N ILE A 90 8.67 7.13 -3.59
CA ILE A 90 9.86 7.65 -4.29
C ILE A 90 10.29 6.66 -5.38
N LEU A 91 10.34 5.37 -5.06
CA LEU A 91 10.68 4.32 -6.02
C LEU A 91 9.71 4.32 -7.22
N ASP A 92 8.41 4.45 -6.97
CA ASP A 92 7.40 4.58 -8.02
C ASP A 92 7.71 5.74 -8.97
N LYS A 93 7.99 6.94 -8.43
CA LYS A 93 8.38 8.10 -9.25
C LYS A 93 9.61 7.82 -10.11
N VAL A 94 10.63 7.17 -9.55
CA VAL A 94 11.85 6.80 -10.29
C VAL A 94 11.52 5.82 -11.41
N LEU A 95 10.75 4.77 -11.12
CA LEU A 95 10.34 3.78 -12.13
C LEU A 95 9.51 4.39 -13.26
N THR A 96 8.69 5.41 -12.97
CA THR A 96 7.91 6.12 -14.00
C THR A 96 8.72 7.15 -14.79
N SER A 97 9.91 7.53 -14.31
CA SER A 97 10.77 8.52 -14.96
C SER A 97 11.82 7.91 -15.91
N LEU A 98 11.95 6.58 -15.91
CA LEU A 98 12.80 5.81 -16.82
C LEU A 98 12.10 5.57 -18.15
#